data_AF-E6SLY9-F1
#
_entry.id   AF-E6SLY9-F1
#
_cell.length_a   1.000
_cell.length_b   1.000
_cell.length_c   1.000
_cell.angle_alpha   90.00
_cell.angle_beta   90.00
_cell.angle_gamma   90.00
#
_symmetry.space_group_name_H-M   'P 1'
#
loop_
_entity.id
_entity.type
_entity.pdbx_description
1 polymer ?
#
loop_
_entity_poly.entity_id
_entity_poly.type
_entity_poly.pdbx_seq_one_letter_code
_entity_poly.pdbx_strand_id
1 'polypeptide(L)'
;MSAASPDGLGAGPWIEVRGRTVEEALDAAARQLGVGREDLEAQVVVEPSRGWLGLVGQRDAVVRARVRPTKARFAAAFLDELARRAGLEARVTVEEAPDRIVARMEGGPELGAFIGRHGVALEALQYLLNVAAARVSDERRRVVLDVAGYRERRRQFLERLALRMAERARRTRRPVTLEPMPAAERRVVHLALQNHPEVRTESTGTEPYRRVVIVPRRPGRGGGMAATGRP
;
A
#
# COMPACT_ATOMS: atom_id res chain seq x y z
N MET A 1 4.64 23.43 20.78
CA MET A 1 3.68 22.56 20.08
C MET A 1 4.30 21.17 20.02
N SER A 2 3.79 20.23 20.82
CA SER A 2 4.37 18.90 20.97
C SER A 2 4.24 18.14 19.65
N ALA A 3 5.37 17.81 19.02
CA ALA A 3 5.37 16.84 17.93
C ALA A 3 4.77 15.54 18.48
N ALA A 4 3.68 15.07 17.89
CA ALA A 4 3.17 13.74 18.19
C ALA A 4 4.30 12.74 17.92
N SER A 5 4.75 12.03 18.94
CA SER A 5 5.72 10.95 18.76
C SER A 5 5.17 9.95 17.74
N PRO A 6 6.01 9.44 16.81
CA PRO A 6 5.58 8.45 15.82
C PRO A 6 4.92 7.21 16.44
N ASP A 7 5.22 6.93 17.71
CA ASP A 7 4.66 5.83 18.51
C ASP A 7 3.17 6.00 18.86
N GLY A 8 2.58 7.17 18.64
CA GLY A 8 1.18 7.47 18.98
C GLY A 8 0.16 7.29 17.84
N LEU A 9 0.62 7.25 16.58
CA LEU A 9 -0.28 7.16 15.43
C LEU A 9 -0.93 5.76 15.37
N GLY A 10 -2.25 5.70 15.59
CA GLY A 10 -3.04 4.48 15.52
C GLY A 10 -3.15 3.67 16.82
N ALA A 11 -2.40 4.02 17.88
CA ALA A 11 -2.44 3.32 19.18
C ALA A 11 -2.99 4.18 20.34
N GLY A 12 -2.91 5.51 20.22
CA GLY A 12 -3.35 6.43 21.28
C GLY A 12 -2.49 6.37 22.55
N PRO A 13 -2.81 7.20 23.56
CA PRO A 13 -2.10 7.20 24.82
C PRO A 13 -2.48 5.97 25.66
N TRP A 14 -1.58 5.59 26.57
CA TRP A 14 -1.90 4.64 27.63
C TRP A 14 -2.88 5.26 28.63
N ILE A 15 -3.90 4.50 29.02
CA ILE A 15 -4.82 4.83 30.11
C ILE A 15 -4.64 3.84 31.25
N GLU A 16 -4.93 4.26 32.48
CA GLU A 16 -5.00 3.38 33.64
C GLU A 16 -6.43 3.22 34.08
N VAL A 17 -6.86 1.97 34.25
CA VAL A 17 -8.24 1.62 34.60
C VAL A 17 -8.23 0.65 35.77
N ARG A 18 -9.16 0.86 36.70
CA ARG A 18 -9.31 0.04 37.91
C ARG A 18 -10.53 -0.88 37.79
N GLY A 19 -10.43 -2.06 38.36
CA GLY A 19 -11.53 -3.03 38.47
C GLY A 19 -11.29 -3.97 39.64
N ARG A 20 -12.33 -4.65 40.13
CA ARG A 20 -12.17 -5.58 41.27
C ARG A 20 -11.34 -6.80 40.87
N THR A 21 -11.37 -7.14 39.58
CA THR A 21 -10.51 -8.14 38.93
C THR A 21 -9.79 -7.51 37.74
N VAL A 22 -8.75 -8.19 37.24
CA VAL A 22 -8.05 -7.79 36.02
C VAL A 22 -9.01 -7.76 34.82
N GLU A 23 -9.92 -8.72 34.73
CA GLU A 23 -10.91 -8.80 33.63
C GLU A 23 -11.89 -7.63 33.65
N GLU A 24 -12.42 -7.26 34.83
CA GLU A 24 -13.27 -6.07 34.96
C GLU A 24 -12.53 -4.80 34.53
N ALA A 25 -11.25 -4.68 34.90
CA ALA A 25 -10.42 -3.54 34.53
C ALA A 25 -10.14 -3.49 33.01
N LEU A 26 -9.89 -4.64 32.38
CA LEU A 26 -9.71 -4.77 30.92
C LEU A 26 -10.99 -4.43 30.16
N ASP A 27 -12.15 -4.92 30.60
CA ASP A 27 -13.43 -4.64 29.95
C ASP A 27 -13.81 -3.15 30.09
N ALA A 28 -13.49 -2.54 31.24
CA ALA A 28 -13.63 -1.10 31.42
C ALA A 28 -12.70 -0.30 30.51
N ALA A 29 -11.45 -0.74 30.35
CA ALA A 29 -10.51 -0.12 29.41
C ALA A 29 -10.97 -0.25 27.96
N ALA A 30 -11.47 -1.42 27.54
CA ALA A 30 -12.02 -1.66 26.21
C ALA A 30 -13.18 -0.71 25.89
N ARG A 31 -14.14 -0.57 26.82
CA ARG A 31 -15.26 0.37 26.69
C ARG A 31 -14.79 1.82 26.61
N GLN A 32 -13.84 2.22 27.46
CA GLN A 32 -13.34 3.59 27.48
C GLN A 32 -12.57 3.94 26.20
N LEU A 33 -11.84 2.98 25.62
CA LEU A 33 -11.10 3.15 24.36
C LEU A 33 -11.95 2.90 23.12
N GLY A 34 -13.20 2.42 23.27
CA GLY A 34 -14.12 2.15 22.16
C GLY A 34 -13.69 1.01 21.24
N VAL A 35 -12.93 0.04 21.76
CA VAL A 35 -12.40 -1.10 20.99
C VAL A 35 -12.77 -2.43 21.62
N GLY A 36 -12.66 -3.52 20.86
CA GLY A 36 -12.75 -4.88 21.40
C GLY A 36 -11.62 -5.16 22.38
N ARG A 37 -11.83 -6.09 23.31
CA ARG A 37 -10.79 -6.48 24.29
C ARG A 37 -9.58 -7.12 23.59
N GLU A 38 -9.82 -7.86 22.51
CA GLU A 38 -8.82 -8.45 21.63
C GLU A 38 -7.93 -7.40 20.96
N ASP A 39 -8.37 -6.15 20.91
CA ASP A 39 -7.66 -5.02 20.33
C ASP A 39 -6.91 -4.19 21.36
N LEU A 40 -6.88 -4.61 22.62
CA LEU A 40 -6.07 -3.97 23.65
C LEU A 40 -4.64 -4.51 23.67
N GLU A 41 -3.71 -3.61 23.93
CA GLU A 41 -2.42 -3.91 24.52
C GLU A 41 -2.49 -3.47 25.98
N ALA A 42 -2.29 -4.39 26.92
CA ALA A 42 -2.49 -4.13 28.35
C ALA A 42 -1.41 -4.76 29.23
N GLN A 43 -1.15 -4.12 30.35
CA GLN A 43 -0.21 -4.55 31.38
C GLN A 43 -0.90 -4.45 32.74
N VAL A 44 -0.79 -5.50 33.57
CA VAL A 44 -1.28 -5.46 34.95
C VAL A 44 -0.27 -4.67 35.79
N VAL A 45 -0.70 -3.54 36.34
CA VAL A 45 0.11 -2.67 37.20
C VAL A 45 -0.04 -3.09 38.66
N VAL A 46 -1.24 -3.49 39.05
CA VAL A 46 -1.56 -3.95 40.40
C VAL A 46 -2.42 -5.20 40.31
N GLU A 47 -1.98 -6.28 40.94
CA GLU A 47 -2.78 -7.49 41.09
C GLU A 47 -3.86 -7.31 42.17
N PRO A 48 -5.07 -7.86 41.96
CA PRO A 48 -6.11 -7.82 42.97
C PRO A 48 -5.70 -8.68 44.17
N SER A 49 -5.78 -8.12 45.37
CA SER A 49 -5.50 -8.84 46.61
C SER A 49 -6.65 -8.73 47.59
N ARG A 50 -7.03 -9.85 48.20
CA ARG A 50 -7.92 -9.87 49.37
C ARG A 50 -7.08 -9.98 50.64
N GLY A 51 -7.35 -9.11 51.61
CA GLY A 51 -6.69 -9.14 52.90
C GLY A 51 -6.95 -10.43 53.68
N TRP A 52 -6.02 -10.79 54.56
CA TRP A 52 -6.12 -11.96 55.42
C TRP A 52 -7.45 -11.94 56.20
N LEU A 53 -8.18 -13.05 56.15
CA LEU A 53 -9.48 -13.26 56.83
C LEU A 53 -10.57 -12.21 56.55
N GLY A 54 -10.49 -11.43 55.46
CA GLY A 54 -11.48 -10.40 55.14
C GLY A 54 -11.47 -9.19 56.09
N LEU A 55 -10.46 -9.09 56.96
CA LEU A 55 -10.31 -8.03 57.96
C LEU A 55 -9.55 -6.81 57.42
N VAL A 56 -8.85 -6.95 56.30
CA VAL A 56 -8.11 -5.88 55.62
C VAL A 56 -8.71 -5.67 54.23
N GLY A 57 -8.96 -4.41 53.88
CA GLY A 57 -9.70 -3.99 52.68
C GLY A 57 -9.23 -4.63 51.39
N GLN A 58 -10.16 -4.81 50.45
CA GLN A 58 -9.88 -5.32 49.11
C GLN A 58 -9.09 -4.27 48.32
N ARG A 59 -7.99 -4.69 47.69
CA ARG A 59 -7.26 -3.85 46.73
C ARG A 59 -7.68 -4.22 45.32
N ASP A 60 -8.17 -3.23 44.59
CA ASP A 60 -8.58 -3.38 43.20
C ASP A 60 -7.38 -3.66 42.28
N ALA A 61 -7.63 -4.43 41.23
CA ALA A 61 -6.71 -4.58 40.12
C ALA A 61 -6.59 -3.24 39.37
N VAL A 62 -5.38 -2.94 38.91
CA VAL A 62 -5.11 -1.80 38.04
C VAL A 62 -4.43 -2.31 36.79
N VAL A 63 -5.01 -2.00 35.63
CA VAL A 63 -4.40 -2.28 34.33
C VAL A 63 -4.05 -0.97 33.64
N ARG A 64 -2.90 -0.95 32.99
CA ARG A 64 -2.53 0.08 32.03
C ARG A 64 -2.77 -0.48 30.64
N ALA A 65 -3.63 0.16 29.86
CA ALA A 65 -4.06 -0.33 28.55
C ALA A 65 -4.02 0.76 27.48
N ARG A 66 -3.85 0.38 26.22
CA ARG A 66 -4.01 1.23 25.04
C ARG A 66 -4.59 0.41 23.89
N VAL A 67 -4.99 1.11 22.82
CA VAL A 67 -5.35 0.44 21.57
C VAL A 67 -4.09 -0.21 21.00
N ARG A 68 -4.17 -1.51 20.66
CA ARG A 68 -3.05 -2.25 20.10
C ARG A 68 -2.59 -1.58 18.80
N PRO A 69 -1.30 -1.22 18.69
CA PRO A 69 -0.74 -0.73 17.45
C PRO A 69 -0.78 -1.82 16.37
N THR A 70 -1.39 -1.50 15.22
CA THR A 70 -1.34 -2.36 14.02
C THR A 70 -0.89 -1.52 12.83
N LYS A 71 -0.35 -2.18 11.80
CA LYS A 71 0.01 -1.49 10.55
C LYS A 71 -1.21 -0.84 9.88
N ALA A 72 -2.38 -1.47 10.00
CA ALA A 72 -3.63 -0.95 9.45
C ALA A 72 -4.06 0.36 10.14
N ARG A 73 -4.10 0.37 11.49
CA ARG A 73 -4.42 1.57 12.28
C ARG A 73 -3.42 2.68 12.05
N PHE A 74 -2.13 2.34 12.02
CA PHE A 74 -1.07 3.30 11.71
C PHE A 74 -1.25 3.90 10.31
N ALA A 75 -1.50 3.08 9.29
CA ALA A 75 -1.67 3.56 7.92
C ALA A 75 -2.86 4.50 7.78
N ALA A 76 -4.00 4.16 8.41
CA ALA A 76 -5.16 5.05 8.45
C ALA A 76 -4.79 6.42 9.07
N ALA A 77 -4.24 6.42 10.28
CA ALA A 77 -3.89 7.63 11.01
C ALA A 77 -2.80 8.46 10.30
N PHE A 78 -1.81 7.80 9.70
CA PHE A 78 -0.72 8.46 8.97
C PHE A 78 -1.24 9.19 7.74
N LEU A 79 -2.08 8.54 6.93
CA LEU A 79 -2.61 9.13 5.70
C LEU A 79 -3.63 10.24 5.98
N ASP A 80 -4.43 10.08 7.04
CA ASP A 80 -5.36 11.11 7.50
C ASP A 80 -4.61 12.38 7.96
N GLU A 81 -3.60 12.20 8.81
CA GLU A 81 -2.74 13.30 9.28
C GLU A 81 -1.98 13.96 8.12
N LEU A 82 -1.52 13.17 7.15
CA LEU A 82 -0.84 13.68 5.96
C LEU A 82 -1.79 14.53 5.10
N ALA A 83 -3.01 14.05 4.83
CA ALA A 83 -4.02 14.80 4.09
C ALA A 83 -4.37 16.11 4.82
N ARG A 84 -4.60 16.03 6.13
CA ARG A 84 -4.90 17.18 6.98
C ARG A 84 -3.79 18.22 6.95
N ARG A 85 -2.52 17.82 7.08
CA ARG A 85 -1.36 18.74 7.00
C ARG A 85 -1.15 19.33 5.62
N ALA A 86 -1.52 18.60 4.58
CA ALA A 86 -1.52 19.10 3.21
C ALA A 86 -2.70 20.04 2.90
N GLY A 87 -3.67 20.18 3.82
CA GLY A 87 -4.89 20.96 3.61
C GLY A 87 -5.83 20.33 2.57
N LEU A 88 -5.81 19.00 2.44
CA LEU A 88 -6.59 18.26 1.46
C LEU A 88 -7.70 17.48 2.15
N GLU A 89 -8.91 17.51 1.58
CA GLU A 89 -10.03 16.72 2.06
C GLU A 89 -9.92 15.29 1.47
N ALA A 90 -9.61 14.33 2.34
CA ALA A 90 -9.48 12.93 1.95
C ALA A 90 -10.23 12.03 2.92
N ARG A 91 -10.98 11.07 2.38
CA ARG A 91 -11.47 9.90 3.11
C ARG A 91 -10.43 8.78 2.99
N VAL A 92 -9.92 8.32 4.12
CA VAL A 92 -9.01 7.16 4.18
C VAL A 92 -9.80 5.93 4.59
N THR A 93 -9.67 4.84 3.82
CA THR A 93 -10.19 3.51 4.20
C THR A 93 -9.06 2.50 4.18
N VAL A 94 -9.10 1.54 5.11
CA VAL A 94 -8.09 0.48 5.20
C VAL A 94 -8.78 -0.87 5.26
N GLU A 95 -8.35 -1.77 4.39
CA GLU A 95 -8.87 -3.13 4.26
C GLU A 95 -7.72 -4.12 4.52
N GLU A 96 -7.90 -5.03 5.46
CA GLU A 96 -6.92 -6.08 5.75
C GLU A 96 -7.23 -7.33 4.93
N ALA A 97 -6.36 -7.66 3.97
CA ALA A 97 -6.39 -8.91 3.24
C ALA A 97 -5.40 -9.93 3.86
N PRO A 98 -5.51 -11.23 3.51
CA PRO A 98 -4.59 -12.25 4.03
C PRO A 98 -3.11 -12.00 3.72
N ASP A 99 -2.80 -11.42 2.55
CA ASP A 99 -1.44 -11.22 2.05
C ASP A 99 -0.92 -9.78 2.20
N ARG A 100 -1.83 -8.80 2.36
CA ARG A 100 -1.50 -7.37 2.35
C ARG A 100 -2.56 -6.52 3.05
N ILE A 101 -2.19 -5.30 3.40
CA ILE A 101 -3.11 -4.26 3.88
C ILE A 101 -3.32 -3.27 2.74
N VAL A 102 -4.56 -2.98 2.37
CA VAL A 102 -4.88 -2.02 1.31
C VAL A 102 -5.40 -0.73 1.93
N ALA A 103 -4.62 0.34 1.82
CA ALA A 103 -5.01 1.68 2.24
C ALA A 103 -5.45 2.48 1.00
N ARG A 104 -6.67 3.01 1.02
CA ARG A 104 -7.24 3.83 -0.06
C ARG A 104 -7.50 5.24 0.43
N MET A 105 -7.06 6.22 -0.36
CA MET A 105 -7.42 7.63 -0.18
C MET A 105 -8.39 8.03 -1.27
N GLU A 106 -9.56 8.53 -0.91
CA GLU A 106 -10.59 9.04 -1.81
C GLU A 106 -10.90 10.49 -1.48
N GLY A 107 -11.24 11.29 -2.48
CA GLY A 107 -11.44 12.74 -2.28
C GLY A 107 -11.44 13.47 -3.62
N GLY A 108 -11.22 14.78 -3.56
CA GLY A 108 -11.27 15.63 -4.74
C GLY A 108 -10.04 15.51 -5.67
N PRO A 109 -10.05 16.25 -6.80
CA PRO A 109 -8.96 16.26 -7.78
C PRO A 109 -7.59 16.63 -7.21
N GLU A 110 -7.56 17.39 -6.12
CA GLU A 110 -6.37 17.85 -5.40
C GLU A 110 -5.50 16.70 -4.85
N LEU A 111 -6.09 15.52 -4.62
CA LEU A 111 -5.33 14.30 -4.29
C LEU A 111 -4.38 13.87 -5.41
N GLY A 112 -4.51 14.44 -6.61
CA GLY A 112 -3.53 14.33 -7.68
C GLY A 112 -2.09 14.67 -7.25
N ALA A 113 -1.93 15.53 -6.23
CA ALA A 113 -0.62 15.86 -5.65
C ALA A 113 0.06 14.63 -5.01
N PHE A 114 -0.70 13.73 -4.37
CA PHE A 114 -0.17 12.48 -3.80
C PHE A 114 0.10 11.40 -4.85
N ILE A 115 -0.42 11.56 -6.06
CA ILE A 115 -0.11 10.67 -7.19
C ILE A 115 1.20 11.12 -7.86
N GLY A 116 1.31 12.41 -8.15
CA GLY A 116 2.43 12.99 -8.89
C GLY A 116 2.49 12.52 -10.34
N ARG A 117 3.54 12.94 -11.06
CA ARG A 117 3.73 12.52 -12.47
C ARG A 117 4.00 11.02 -12.54
N HIS A 118 3.17 10.31 -13.31
CA HIS A 118 3.28 8.86 -13.52
C HIS A 118 3.32 8.03 -12.21
N GLY A 119 2.69 8.51 -11.14
CA GLY A 119 2.62 7.76 -9.87
C GLY A 119 3.89 7.81 -9.04
N VAL A 120 4.89 8.63 -9.40
CA VAL A 120 6.17 8.69 -8.65
C VAL A 120 5.96 9.10 -7.20
N ALA A 121 5.08 10.07 -6.92
CA ALA A 121 4.80 10.49 -5.55
C ALA A 121 4.05 9.40 -4.79
N LEU A 122 3.13 8.70 -5.45
CA LEU A 122 2.39 7.57 -4.87
C LEU A 122 3.34 6.46 -4.42
N GLU A 123 4.30 6.07 -5.26
CA GLU A 123 5.27 5.02 -4.92
C GLU A 123 6.22 5.45 -3.80
N ALA A 124 6.69 6.70 -3.82
CA ALA A 124 7.52 7.25 -2.74
C ALA A 124 6.77 7.28 -1.40
N LEU A 125 5.51 7.72 -1.43
CA LEU A 125 4.65 7.76 -0.25
C LEU A 125 4.37 6.36 0.29
N GLN A 126 4.05 5.40 -0.57
CA GLN A 126 3.88 4.01 -0.18
C GLN A 126 5.14 3.43 0.46
N TYR A 127 6.32 3.74 -0.09
CA TYR A 127 7.59 3.31 0.49
C TYR A 127 7.77 3.86 1.91
N LEU A 128 7.60 5.17 2.08
CA LEU A 128 7.72 5.82 3.39
C LEU A 128 6.71 5.27 4.40
N LEU A 129 5.47 5.06 3.97
CA LEU A 129 4.42 4.46 4.77
C LEU A 129 4.82 3.05 5.26
N ASN A 130 5.37 2.21 4.38
CA ASN A 130 5.81 0.86 4.77
C ASN A 130 7.01 0.90 5.73
N VAL A 131 7.96 1.81 5.51
CA VAL A 131 9.12 1.99 6.42
C VAL A 131 8.64 2.42 7.81
N ALA A 132 7.68 3.33 7.89
CA ALA A 132 7.15 3.79 9.18
C ALA A 132 6.28 2.72 9.85
N ALA A 133 5.38 2.06 9.11
CA ALA A 133 4.52 0.99 9.61
C ALA A 133 5.31 -0.22 10.12
N ALA A 134 6.49 -0.50 9.54
CA ALA A 134 7.38 -1.58 10.01
C ALA A 134 7.96 -1.33 11.41
N ARG A 135 7.97 -0.09 11.91
CA ARG A 135 8.38 0.22 13.29
C ARG A 135 7.27 0.02 14.31
N VAL A 136 6.02 -0.08 13.85
CA VAL A 136 4.82 -0.14 14.71
C VAL A 136 4.46 -1.58 15.06
N SER A 137 4.68 -2.52 14.16
CA SER A 137 4.34 -3.93 14.36
C SER A 137 5.21 -4.86 13.52
N ASP A 138 5.57 -6.00 14.09
CA ASP A 138 6.33 -7.09 13.44
C ASP A 138 5.53 -7.89 12.41
N GLU A 139 4.26 -7.52 12.21
CA GLU A 139 3.40 -8.09 11.20
C GLU A 139 4.09 -8.08 9.81
N ARG A 140 4.05 -9.20 9.08
CA ARG A 140 4.77 -9.32 7.80
C ARG A 140 4.05 -8.68 6.61
N ARG A 141 2.72 -8.50 6.70
CA ARG A 141 1.92 -7.92 5.62
C ARG A 141 2.41 -6.51 5.33
N ARG A 142 2.44 -6.16 4.05
CA ARG A 142 2.84 -4.83 3.54
C ARG A 142 1.61 -3.99 3.30
N VAL A 143 1.77 -2.68 3.43
CA VAL A 143 0.71 -1.72 3.12
C VAL A 143 0.81 -1.32 1.65
N VAL A 144 -0.28 -1.48 0.90
CA VAL A 144 -0.41 -1.02 -0.48
C VAL A 144 -1.29 0.22 -0.46
N LEU A 145 -0.76 1.31 -1.00
CA LEU A 145 -1.47 2.57 -1.11
C LEU A 145 -2.09 2.70 -2.50
N ASP A 146 -3.38 3.03 -2.54
CA ASP A 146 -4.06 3.51 -3.74
C ASP A 146 -4.69 4.87 -3.46
N VAL A 147 -4.53 5.79 -4.41
CA VAL A 147 -5.07 7.14 -4.31
C VAL A 147 -6.04 7.35 -5.46
N ALA A 148 -7.29 7.59 -5.09
CA ALA A 148 -8.40 7.85 -5.99
C ALA A 148 -8.48 6.83 -7.13
N GLY A 149 -8.22 5.53 -6.95
CA GLY A 149 -8.28 4.52 -8.02
C GLY A 149 -7.20 4.65 -9.10
N TYR A 150 -6.11 5.36 -8.83
CA TYR A 150 -5.08 5.68 -9.81
C TYR A 150 -4.45 4.43 -10.43
N ARG A 151 -4.14 3.41 -9.61
CA ARG A 151 -3.41 2.22 -10.09
C ARG A 151 -4.14 1.51 -11.22
N GLU A 152 -5.46 1.35 -11.08
CA GLU A 152 -6.30 0.70 -12.09
C GLU A 152 -6.45 1.56 -13.34
N ARG A 153 -6.74 2.87 -13.18
CA ARG A 153 -6.81 3.79 -14.33
C ARG A 153 -5.49 3.84 -15.11
N ARG A 154 -4.36 3.84 -14.41
CA ARG A 154 -3.02 3.88 -15.01
C ARG A 154 -2.72 2.59 -15.77
N ARG A 155 -3.07 1.43 -15.20
CA ARG A 155 -2.96 0.12 -15.87
C ARG A 155 -3.72 0.13 -17.20
N GLN A 156 -5.00 0.49 -17.19
CA GLN A 156 -5.82 0.54 -18.40
C GLN A 156 -5.30 1.54 -19.43
N PHE A 157 -4.79 2.70 -18.98
CA PHE A 157 -4.14 3.67 -19.87
C PHE A 157 -2.91 3.07 -20.56
N LEU A 158 -2.04 2.39 -19.82
CA LEU A 158 -0.82 1.77 -20.34
C LEU A 158 -1.14 0.64 -21.33
N GLU A 159 -2.16 -0.16 -21.08
CA GLU A 159 -2.63 -1.20 -22.01
C GLU A 159 -3.08 -0.56 -23.34
N ARG A 160 -3.92 0.48 -23.28
CA ARG A 160 -4.36 1.20 -24.48
C ARG A 160 -3.19 1.89 -25.20
N LEU A 161 -2.25 2.47 -24.46
CA LEU A 161 -1.06 3.10 -25.03
C LEU A 161 -0.20 2.06 -25.75
N ALA A 162 0.02 0.90 -25.14
CA ALA A 162 0.79 -0.20 -25.69
C ALA A 162 0.22 -0.65 -27.04
N LEU A 163 -1.09 -0.89 -27.11
CA LEU A 163 -1.76 -1.29 -28.35
C LEU A 163 -1.65 -0.24 -29.44
N ARG A 164 -1.88 1.04 -29.13
CA ARG A 164 -1.71 2.14 -30.11
C ARG A 164 -0.28 2.24 -30.62
N MET A 165 0.71 2.09 -29.75
CA MET A 165 2.11 2.19 -30.12
C MET A 165 2.61 0.96 -30.87
N ALA A 166 2.05 -0.22 -30.59
CA ALA A 166 2.25 -1.43 -31.38
C ALA A 166 1.76 -1.25 -32.82
N GLU A 167 0.57 -0.68 -33.01
CA GLU A 167 0.05 -0.40 -34.36
C GLU A 167 0.93 0.60 -35.11
N ARG A 168 1.41 1.64 -34.42
CA ARG A 168 2.37 2.59 -35.01
C ARG A 168 3.68 1.89 -35.41
N ALA A 169 4.24 1.06 -34.54
CA ALA A 169 5.48 0.33 -34.81
C ALA A 169 5.32 -0.64 -35.99
N ARG A 170 4.18 -1.34 -36.06
CA ARG A 170 3.81 -2.22 -37.17
C ARG A 170 3.74 -1.47 -38.49
N ARG A 171 2.93 -0.40 -38.56
CA ARG A 171 2.67 0.37 -39.78
C ARG A 171 3.94 1.05 -40.30
N THR A 172 4.74 1.62 -39.40
CA THR A 172 5.97 2.35 -39.78
C THR A 172 7.17 1.43 -39.97
N ARG A 173 7.09 0.17 -39.54
CA ARG A 173 8.22 -0.78 -39.48
C ARG A 173 9.44 -0.23 -38.72
N ARG A 174 9.22 0.73 -37.81
CA ARG A 174 10.26 1.34 -36.97
C ARG A 174 9.98 1.09 -35.49
N PRO A 175 11.03 0.90 -34.66
CA PRO A 175 10.86 0.82 -33.22
C PRO A 175 10.19 2.09 -32.66
N VAL A 176 9.31 1.91 -31.68
CA VAL A 176 8.68 3.00 -30.93
C VAL A 176 9.12 2.93 -29.48
N THR A 177 9.70 4.02 -28.99
CA THR A 177 10.17 4.12 -27.61
C THR A 177 9.11 4.82 -26.76
N LEU A 178 8.72 4.19 -25.64
CA LEU A 178 7.83 4.80 -24.66
C LEU A 178 8.61 5.67 -23.67
N GLU A 179 7.89 6.47 -22.90
CA GLU A 179 8.46 7.20 -21.77
C GLU A 179 9.01 6.24 -20.69
N PRO A 180 10.03 6.67 -19.92
CA PRO A 180 10.48 5.91 -18.75
C PRO A 180 9.35 5.65 -17.77
N MET A 181 9.31 4.43 -17.22
CA MET A 181 8.26 4.01 -16.30
C MET A 181 8.75 2.93 -15.32
N PRO A 182 8.18 2.84 -14.11
CA PRO A 182 8.54 1.81 -13.12
C PRO A 182 8.39 0.38 -13.65
N ALA A 183 9.11 -0.57 -13.05
CA ALA A 183 9.10 -1.97 -13.47
C ALA A 183 7.69 -2.59 -13.55
N ALA A 184 6.80 -2.24 -12.62
CA ALA A 184 5.40 -2.68 -12.62
C ALA A 184 4.63 -2.18 -13.86
N GLU A 185 4.81 -0.91 -14.22
CA GLU A 185 4.19 -0.33 -15.43
C GLU A 185 4.76 -0.96 -16.71
N ARG A 186 6.09 -1.18 -16.77
CA ARG A 186 6.71 -1.88 -17.91
C ARG A 186 6.14 -3.27 -18.09
N ARG A 187 5.90 -3.99 -16.99
CA ARG A 187 5.28 -5.32 -17.00
C ARG A 187 3.87 -5.28 -17.61
N VAL A 188 3.07 -4.25 -17.32
CA VAL A 188 1.74 -4.08 -17.95
C VAL A 188 1.87 -4.00 -19.47
N VAL A 189 2.80 -3.19 -19.98
CA VAL A 189 3.06 -3.07 -21.43
C VAL A 189 3.55 -4.40 -22.04
N HIS A 190 4.48 -5.08 -21.36
CA HIS A 190 4.99 -6.37 -21.81
C HIS A 190 3.88 -7.43 -21.89
N LEU A 191 3.02 -7.52 -20.88
CA LEU A 191 1.90 -8.46 -20.84
C LEU A 191 0.84 -8.12 -21.90
N ALA A 192 0.49 -6.84 -22.06
CA ALA A 192 -0.47 -6.39 -23.05
C ALA A 192 -0.08 -6.76 -24.50
N LEU A 193 1.22 -6.86 -24.78
CA LEU A 193 1.76 -7.16 -26.11
C LEU A 193 2.43 -8.55 -26.21
N GLN A 194 2.35 -9.38 -25.17
CA GLN A 194 3.09 -10.65 -25.08
C GLN A 194 2.81 -11.58 -26.27
N ASN A 195 1.54 -11.66 -26.68
CA ASN A 195 1.07 -12.54 -27.74
C ASN A 195 0.85 -11.81 -29.08
N HIS A 196 1.33 -10.58 -29.23
CA HIS A 196 1.13 -9.84 -30.47
C HIS A 196 1.95 -10.46 -31.63
N PRO A 197 1.32 -10.79 -32.77
CA PRO A 197 1.98 -11.56 -33.84
C PRO A 197 3.07 -10.78 -34.58
N GLU A 198 2.96 -9.46 -34.62
CA GLU A 198 3.81 -8.59 -35.46
C GLU A 198 4.75 -7.66 -34.68
N VAL A 199 4.69 -7.63 -33.34
CA VAL A 199 5.61 -6.81 -32.53
C VAL A 199 6.16 -7.61 -31.36
N ARG A 200 7.21 -7.09 -30.74
CA ARG A 200 7.80 -7.57 -29.49
C ARG A 200 8.21 -6.38 -28.64
N THR A 201 8.42 -6.61 -27.36
CA THR A 201 8.75 -5.55 -26.40
C THR A 201 10.09 -5.83 -25.73
N GLU A 202 10.89 -4.79 -25.53
CA GLU A 202 12.17 -4.85 -24.84
C GLU A 202 12.24 -3.72 -23.81
N SER A 203 12.80 -3.98 -22.64
CA SER A 203 13.08 -2.93 -21.65
C SER A 203 14.53 -2.47 -21.76
N THR A 204 14.76 -1.19 -22.07
CA THR A 204 16.09 -0.61 -22.30
C THR A 204 16.39 0.54 -21.35
N GLY A 205 17.67 0.78 -21.05
CA GLY A 205 18.13 1.80 -20.10
C GLY A 205 18.22 1.28 -18.65
N THR A 206 18.66 2.16 -17.75
CA THR A 206 18.79 1.89 -16.30
C THR A 206 17.75 2.69 -15.52
N GLU A 207 17.28 2.15 -14.39
CA GLU A 207 16.44 2.91 -13.46
C GLU A 207 17.11 4.25 -13.07
N PRO A 208 16.36 5.38 -13.02
CA PRO A 208 14.91 5.54 -13.24
C PRO A 208 14.52 5.80 -14.71
N TYR A 209 15.47 5.86 -15.64
CA TYR A 209 15.25 6.18 -17.06
C TYR A 209 14.92 4.95 -17.94
N ARG A 210 14.72 3.80 -17.31
CA ARG A 210 14.40 2.55 -17.98
C ARG A 210 13.00 2.61 -18.58
N ARG A 211 12.88 2.15 -19.82
CA ARG A 211 11.69 2.33 -20.65
C ARG A 211 11.43 1.11 -21.53
N VAL A 212 10.20 0.96 -22.02
CA VAL A 212 9.85 -0.09 -22.99
C VAL A 212 10.02 0.43 -24.41
N VAL A 213 10.66 -0.37 -25.25
CA VAL A 213 10.74 -0.20 -26.70
C VAL A 213 9.90 -1.28 -27.35
N ILE A 214 8.97 -0.86 -28.22
CA ILE A 214 8.14 -1.76 -29.01
C ILE A 214 8.81 -1.89 -30.38
N VAL A 215 9.24 -3.10 -30.70
CA VAL A 215 10.01 -3.42 -31.91
C VAL A 215 9.13 -4.24 -32.85
N PRO A 216 8.96 -3.83 -34.12
CA PRO A 216 8.27 -4.67 -35.10
C PRO A 216 9.05 -5.96 -35.35
N ARG A 217 8.35 -7.08 -35.47
CA ARG A 217 8.93 -8.34 -35.89
C ARG A 217 9.33 -8.21 -37.36
N ARG A 218 10.51 -8.74 -37.71
CA ARG A 218 10.92 -8.81 -39.11
C ARG A 218 9.89 -9.67 -39.85
N PRO A 219 9.45 -9.28 -41.06
CA PRO A 219 8.71 -10.20 -41.90
C PRO A 219 9.62 -11.41 -42.13
N GLY A 220 9.14 -12.62 -41.85
CA GLY A 220 9.90 -13.83 -42.11
C GLY A 220 10.36 -13.80 -43.56
N ARG A 221 11.68 -13.89 -43.80
CA ARG A 221 12.19 -14.23 -45.13
C ARG A 221 11.60 -15.60 -45.46
N GLY A 222 10.77 -15.67 -46.50
CA GLY A 222 10.13 -16.91 -46.93
C GLY A 222 11.16 -18.00 -47.24
N GLY A 223 10.79 -19.25 -46.95
CA GLY A 223 11.41 -20.40 -47.58
C GLY A 223 11.06 -20.38 -49.06
N GLY A 224 12.01 -19.92 -49.87
CA GLY A 224 11.94 -19.92 -51.33
C GLY A 224 13.30 -20.34 -51.89
N MET A 225 13.43 -21.64 -52.17
CA MET A 225 14.39 -22.32 -53.07
C MET A 225 14.10 -23.82 -52.88
N ALA A 226 13.82 -24.64 -53.90
CA ALA A 226 14.36 -24.65 -55.24
C ALA A 226 13.30 -24.98 -56.29
N ALA A 227 13.17 -24.11 -57.29
CA ALA A 227 12.85 -24.50 -58.64
C ALA A 227 14.18 -24.52 -59.41
N THR A 228 14.67 -25.71 -59.71
CA THR A 228 15.63 -25.93 -60.80
C THR A 228 15.15 -27.16 -61.55
N GLY A 229 14.23 -26.92 -62.48
CA GLY A 229 14.03 -27.81 -63.60
C GLY A 229 14.95 -27.38 -64.75
N ARG A 230 15.62 -28.36 -65.35
CA ARG A 230 15.73 -28.63 -66.80
C ARG A 230 17.06 -29.32 -67.14
N PRO A 231 17.16 -29.96 -68.31
CA PRO A 231 16.10 -30.40 -69.23
C PRO A 231 15.85 -31.92 -69.18
#